data_AF-A0A7L2GU04-F1
#
_entry.id   AF-A0A7L2GU04-F1
#
_cell.length_a   1.000
_cell.length_b   1.000
_cell.length_c   1.000
_cell.angle_alpha   90.00
_cell.angle_beta   90.00
_cell.angle_gamma   90.00
#
_symmetry.space_group_name_H-M   'P 1'
#
loop_
_entity.id
_entity.type
_entity.pdbx_description
1 polymer ?
#
loop_
_entity_poly.entity_id
_entity_poly.type
_entity_poly.pdbx_seq_one_letter_code
_entity_poly.pdbx_strand_id
1 'polypeptide(L)' 'AVALVDLHGHLHPFYDVTGKRLAPSVYLMPPPREELGGNQGTASLTCLVRGFYPEDISVEWQKN' A
#
# COMPACT_ATOMS: atom_id res chain seq x y z
N ALA A 1 2.49 -6.32 -3.85
CA ALA A 1 3.61 -7.28 -3.83
C ALA A 1 4.63 -6.86 -4.89
N VAL A 2 5.88 -6.62 -4.52
CA VAL A 2 6.97 -6.35 -5.48
C VAL A 2 7.85 -7.58 -5.51
N ALA A 3 8.12 -8.11 -6.69
CA ALA A 3 9.13 -9.14 -6.90
C ALA A 3 10.45 -8.46 -7.26
N LEU A 4 11.53 -8.79 -6.55
CA LEU A 4 12.89 -8.54 -7.04
C LEU A 4 13.37 -9.83 -7.68
N VAL A 5 13.82 -9.73 -8.93
CA VAL A 5 14.46 -10.85 -9.63
C VAL A 5 15.90 -10.92 -9.11
N ASP A 6 16.33 -12.07 -8.60
CA ASP A 6 17.73 -12.25 -8.22
C ASP A 6 18.63 -12.43 -9.46
N LEU A 7 19.95 -12.41 -9.24
CA LEU A 7 20.96 -12.59 -10.29
C LEU A 7 20.90 -13.95 -11.00
N HIS A 8 20.17 -14.93 -10.44
CA HIS A 8 19.97 -16.26 -11.01
C HIS A 8 18.59 -16.43 -11.71
N GLY A 9 17.77 -15.36 -11.75
CA GLY A 9 16.47 -15.38 -12.41
C GLY A 9 15.39 -16.16 -11.66
N HIS A 10 15.58 -16.50 -10.38
CA HIS A 10 14.55 -17.17 -9.60
C HIS A 10 13.55 -16.14 -9.05
N LEU A 11 12.24 -16.37 -9.26
CA LEU A 11 11.21 -15.59 -8.59
C LEU A 11 11.17 -16.04 -7.13
N HIS A 12 11.82 -15.30 -6.23
CA HIS A 12 11.59 -15.48 -4.81
C HIS A 12 10.28 -14.81 -4.42
N PRO A 13 9.27 -15.56 -3.94
CA PRO A 13 8.10 -14.92 -3.39
C PRO A 13 8.51 -14.20 -2.10
N PHE A 14 8.17 -12.92 -1.98
CA PHE A 14 8.44 -12.12 -0.79
C PHE A 14 7.56 -12.52 0.42
N TYR A 15 6.83 -13.64 0.36
CA TYR A 15 6.15 -14.13 1.57
C TYR A 15 7.21 -14.69 2.52
N ASP A 16 7.22 -14.17 3.75
CA ASP A 16 8.12 -14.64 4.78
C ASP A 16 7.79 -16.12 5.10
N VAL A 17 8.66 -17.04 4.64
CA VAL A 17 8.49 -18.49 4.81
C VAL A 17 8.46 -18.90 6.29
N THR A 18 8.87 -18.00 7.20
CA THR A 18 8.85 -18.23 8.65
C THR A 18 7.47 -18.01 9.28
N GLY A 19 6.50 -17.47 8.53
CA GLY A 19 5.16 -17.16 9.04
C GLY A 19 5.13 -15.99 10.02
N LYS A 20 6.20 -15.19 10.09
CA LYS A 20 6.31 -14.08 11.02
C LYS A 20 5.42 -12.93 10.58
N ARG A 21 4.50 -12.52 11.44
CA ARG A 21 3.64 -11.35 11.19
C ARG A 21 4.48 -10.08 11.16
N LEU A 22 4.30 -9.29 10.10
CA LEU A 22 4.97 -8.00 9.93
C LEU A 22 3.92 -6.90 9.94
N ALA A 23 4.15 -5.89 10.78
CA ALA A 23 3.25 -4.74 10.87
C ALA A 23 3.33 -3.88 9.58
N PRO A 24 2.19 -3.38 9.08
CA PRO A 24 2.19 -2.51 7.92
C PRO A 24 2.80 -1.15 8.20
N SER A 25 3.56 -0.66 7.22
CA SER A 25 3.84 0.76 7.08
C SER A 25 2.71 1.41 6.31
N VAL A 26 2.09 2.45 6.87
CA VAL A 26 0.94 3.16 6.29
C VAL A 26 1.32 4.59 5.97
N TYR A 27 1.02 5.02 4.75
CA TYR A 27 1.25 6.38 4.29
C TYR A 27 -0.02 6.94 3.66
N LEU A 28 -0.42 8.13 4.09
CA LEU A 28 -1.56 8.85 3.51
C LEU A 28 -1.03 9.92 2.54
N MET A 29 -1.45 9.84 1.28
CA MET A 29 -1.09 10.82 0.27
C MET A 29 -2.23 11.84 0.10
N PRO A 30 -1.89 13.13 0.01
CA PRO A 30 -2.89 14.18 -0.22
C PRO A 30 -3.49 14.06 -1.63
N PRO A 31 -4.67 14.65 -1.85
CA PRO A 31 -5.22 14.76 -3.20
C PRO A 31 -4.27 15.54 -4.11
N PRO A 32 -4.19 15.19 -5.41
CA PRO A 32 -3.51 16.00 -6.41
C PRO A 32 -4.03 17.44 -6.40
N ARG A 33 -3.15 18.41 -6.67
CA ARG A 33 -3.50 19.84 -6.61
C ARG A 33 -4.55 20.21 -7.66
N GLU A 34 -4.55 19.48 -8.77
CA GLU A 34 -5.48 19.64 -9.88
C GLU A 34 -6.92 19.33 -9.47
N GLU A 35 -7.13 18.38 -8.54
CA GLU A 35 -8.45 18.08 -7.97
C GLU A 35 -8.91 19.18 -7.00
N LEU A 36 -7.98 19.82 -6.31
CA LEU A 36 -8.25 20.87 -5.34
C LEU A 36 -8.51 22.24 -5.99
N GLY A 37 -8.03 22.46 -7.22
CA GLY A 37 -8.09 23.73 -7.93
C GLY A 37 -9.31 23.91 -8.85
N GLY A 38 -10.10 22.86 -9.08
CA GLY A 38 -11.29 22.90 -9.93
C GLY A 38 -12.60 22.89 -9.13
N ASN A 39 -13.69 23.40 -9.73
CA ASN A 39 -15.07 23.31 -9.21
C ASN A 39 -15.61 21.87 -9.05
N GLN A 40 -14.74 20.85 -9.00
CA GLN A 40 -15.10 19.43 -9.03
C GLN A 40 -15.59 18.90 -7.68
N GLY A 41 -15.45 19.67 -6.58
CA GLY A 41 -16.10 19.42 -5.28
C GLY A 41 -15.77 18.07 -4.60
N THR A 42 -14.91 17.27 -5.22
CA THR A 42 -14.56 15.91 -4.85
C THR A 42 -13.04 15.82 -4.88
N ALA A 43 -12.46 15.18 -3.87
CA ALA A 43 -11.02 14.95 -3.77
C ALA A 43 -10.77 13.49 -3.41
N SER A 44 -9.68 12.94 -3.95
CA SER A 44 -9.24 11.58 -3.70
C SER A 44 -8.19 11.54 -2.57
N LEU A 45 -8.35 10.60 -1.64
CA LEU A 45 -7.30 10.26 -0.67
C LEU A 45 -6.72 8.90 -1.03
N THR A 46 -5.40 8.80 -1.06
CA THR A 46 -4.73 7.54 -1.35
C THR A 46 -4.01 7.01 -0.10
N CYS A 47 -4.35 5.81 0.32
CA CYS A 47 -3.67 5.09 1.40
C CYS A 47 -2.72 4.04 0.80
N LEU A 48 -1.42 4.17 1.08
CA LEU A 48 -0.40 3.20 0.70
C LEU A 48 -0.03 2.34 1.91
N VAL A 49 -0.32 1.04 1.82
CA VAL A 49 0.02 0.04 2.84
C VAL A 49 1.09 -0.90 2.29
N ARG A 50 2.24 -1.01 2.97
CA ARG A 50 3.36 -1.86 2.51
C ARG A 50 4.15 -2.51 3.64
N GLY A 51 4.91 -3.55 3.30
CA GLY A 51 5.85 -4.20 4.23
C GLY A 51 5.19 -5.05 5.31
N PHE A 52 3.99 -5.59 5.06
CA PHE A 52 3.23 -6.39 6.01
C PHE A 52 3.09 -7.85 5.55
N TYR A 53 2.77 -8.72 6.51
CA TYR A 53 2.46 -10.13 6.29
C TYR A 53 1.51 -10.63 7.41
N PRO A 54 0.48 -11.45 7.11
CA PRO A 54 0.09 -11.96 5.78
C PRO A 54 -0.48 -10.86 4.87
N GLU A 55 -0.68 -11.16 3.58
CA GLU A 55 -1.21 -10.20 2.61
C GLU A 55 -2.71 -9.90 2.77
N ASP A 56 -3.43 -10.77 3.49
CA ASP A 56 -4.84 -10.59 3.81
C ASP A 56 -5.01 -9.53 4.90
N ILE A 57 -5.48 -8.34 4.51
CA ILE A 57 -5.75 -7.20 5.40
C ILE A 57 -7.06 -6.50 5.03
N SER A 58 -7.67 -5.84 6.01
CA SER A 58 -8.76 -4.89 5.83
C SER A 58 -8.26 -3.45 5.96
N VAL A 59 -8.83 -2.55 5.16
CA VAL A 59 -8.59 -1.10 5.24
C VAL A 59 -9.95 -0.41 5.31
N GLU A 60 -10.13 0.44 6.31
CA GLU A 60 -11.39 1.16 6.55
C GLU A 60 -11.12 2.66 6.66
N TRP A 61 -12.01 3.47 6.08
CA TRP A 61 -12.01 4.91 6.22
C TRP A 61 -13.09 5.33 7.21
N GLN A 62 -12.73 6.19 8.15
CA GLN A 62 -13.65 6.75 9.13
C GLN A 62 -13.79 8.25 8.93
N LYS A 63 -15.00 8.75 9.17
CA LYS A 63 -15.34 10.18 9.20
C LYS A 63 -15.98 10.47 10.55
N ASN A 64 -15.56 11.56 11.20
CA ASN A 64 -16.19 12.09 12.41
C ASN A 64 -17.35 13.02 12.06
#